data_AF-A0A510KX89-F1
#
_entry.id   AF-A0A510KX89-F1
#
_cell.length_a   1.000
_cell.length_b   1.000
_cell.length_c   1.000
_cell.angle_alpha   90.00
_cell.angle_beta   90.00
_cell.angle_gamma   90.00
#
_symmetry.space_group_name_H-M   'P 1'
#
loop_
_entity.id
_entity.type
_entity.pdbx_description
1 polymer ?
#
loop_
_entity_poly.entity_id
_entity_poly.type
_entity_poly.pdbx_seq_one_letter_code
_entity_poly.pdbx_strand_id
1 'polypeptide(L)'
;MDKSFKTFKEQVEILNGENGDKLRVKTDDETIYYLMRYNYYSIINFYKEPFLKGKDLKGNDIYKSGVHFNHLKALYDFDKSLRMLFFDVLTQLERAFKTAIAYYYSECYANKESYLELNRYK
;
A
#
# COMPACT_ATOMS: atom_id res chain seq x y z
N MET A 1 0.93 -0.26 19.89
CA MET A 1 1.79 0.83 20.40
C MET A 1 1.79 1.92 19.36
N ASP A 2 1.39 3.12 19.76
CA ASP A 2 1.44 4.28 18.88
C ASP A 2 2.90 4.59 18.58
N LYS A 3 3.26 4.67 17.29
CA LYS A 3 4.63 5.03 16.91
C LYS A 3 4.75 6.53 17.05
N SER A 4 5.72 6.99 17.84
CA SER A 4 5.98 8.42 17.98
C SER A 4 6.23 9.07 16.62
N PHE A 5 5.81 10.32 16.49
CA PHE A 5 6.05 11.12 15.30
C PHE A 5 7.56 11.16 14.97
N LYS A 6 7.86 11.04 13.67
CA LYS A 6 9.21 11.13 13.11
C LYS A 6 9.19 12.04 11.89
N THR A 7 10.04 13.06 11.92
CA THR A 7 10.33 13.91 10.76
C THR A 7 10.90 13.08 9.62
N PHE A 8 10.84 13.58 8.39
CA PHE A 8 11.40 12.87 7.23
C PHE A 8 12.91 12.63 7.35
N LYS A 9 13.63 13.56 7.99
CA LYS A 9 15.06 13.39 8.27
C LYS A 9 15.29 12.23 9.24
N GLU A 10 14.58 12.19 10.35
CA GLU A 10 14.66 11.06 11.30
C GLU A 10 14.29 9.73 10.64
N GLN A 11 13.33 9.72 9.71
CA GLN A 11 13.00 8.52 8.95
C GLN A 11 14.16 8.02 8.07
N VAL A 12 14.89 8.94 7.42
CA VAL A 12 16.10 8.61 6.65
C VAL A 12 17.21 8.09 7.57
N GLU A 13 17.43 8.74 8.71
CA GLU A 13 18.41 8.31 9.73
C GLU A 13 18.09 6.89 10.26
N ILE A 14 16.81 6.57 10.45
CA ILE A 14 16.34 5.22 10.83
C ILE A 14 16.65 4.19 9.72
N LEU A 15 16.49 4.55 8.45
CA LEU A 15 16.84 3.66 7.32
C LEU A 15 18.35 3.39 7.27
N ASN A 16 19.16 4.43 7.47
CA ASN A 16 20.61 4.35 7.51
C ASN A 16 21.15 3.69 8.80
N GLY A 17 20.32 3.44 9.81
CA GLY A 17 20.75 2.80 11.05
C GLY A 17 21.57 3.70 11.98
N GLU A 18 21.44 5.03 11.86
CA GLU A 18 22.25 5.97 12.65
C GLU A 18 21.86 6.01 14.13
N ASN A 19 20.67 5.52 14.50
CA ASN A 19 20.19 5.42 15.89
C ASN A 19 20.60 4.12 16.63
N GLY A 20 21.72 3.49 16.24
CA GLY A 20 22.22 2.27 16.88
C GLY A 20 21.55 0.96 16.42
N ASP A 21 20.63 1.05 15.45
CA ASP A 21 20.07 -0.09 14.73
C ASP A 21 20.95 -0.44 13.53
N LYS A 22 21.09 -1.73 13.22
CA LYS A 22 21.85 -2.18 12.04
C LYS A 22 21.32 -1.49 10.78
N LEU A 23 22.22 -0.94 9.97
CA LEU A 23 21.94 -0.29 8.67
C LEU A 23 20.89 -1.10 7.90
N ARG A 24 19.66 -0.56 7.82
CA ARG A 24 18.51 -1.31 7.29
C ARG A 24 18.51 -1.20 5.77
N VAL A 25 18.63 0.01 5.25
CA VAL A 25 18.55 0.29 3.82
C VAL A 25 19.40 1.53 3.52
N LYS A 26 20.28 1.46 2.50
CA LYS A 26 21.02 2.64 2.05
C LYS A 26 20.06 3.67 1.43
N THR A 27 20.31 4.95 1.70
CA THR A 27 19.51 6.05 1.16
C THR A 27 20.38 7.02 0.37
N ASP A 28 19.71 7.88 -0.40
CA ASP A 28 20.29 8.97 -1.19
C ASP A 28 19.53 10.29 -0.91
N ASP A 29 20.00 11.37 -1.53
CA ASP A 29 19.39 12.70 -1.40
C ASP A 29 17.94 12.75 -1.90
N GLU A 30 17.54 11.83 -2.80
CA GLU A 30 16.17 11.78 -3.32
C GLU A 30 15.20 11.11 -2.34
N THR A 31 15.69 10.23 -1.48
CA THR A 31 14.88 9.40 -0.58
C THR A 31 13.93 10.25 0.26
N ILE A 32 14.37 11.40 0.77
CA ILE A 32 13.54 12.29 1.60
C ILE A 32 12.32 12.82 0.85
N TYR A 33 12.47 13.19 -0.43
CA TYR A 33 11.36 13.68 -1.27
C TYR A 33 10.34 12.58 -1.54
N TYR A 34 10.77 11.33 -1.69
CA TYR A 34 9.86 10.20 -1.82
C TYR A 34 9.08 9.93 -0.54
N LEU A 35 9.73 10.01 0.62
CA LEU A 35 9.06 9.87 1.91
C LEU A 35 8.02 10.98 2.16
N MET A 36 8.32 12.20 1.71
CA MET A 36 7.35 13.32 1.72
C MET A 36 6.12 13.03 0.86
N ARG A 37 6.28 12.35 -0.27
CA ARG A 37 5.19 12.11 -1.23
C ARG A 37 4.38 10.85 -0.96
N TYR A 38 5.01 9.79 -0.50
CA TYR A 38 4.41 8.45 -0.45
C TYR A 38 4.32 7.85 0.95
N ASN A 39 4.75 8.58 1.99
CA ASN A 39 4.84 8.12 3.38
C ASN A 39 5.75 6.88 3.56
N TYR A 40 6.38 6.78 4.73
CA TYR A 40 7.32 5.69 5.04
C TYR A 40 6.68 4.30 4.97
N TYR A 41 5.46 4.17 5.48
CA TYR A 41 4.81 2.88 5.68
C TYR A 41 4.48 2.22 4.33
N SER A 42 3.94 3.00 3.39
CA SER A 42 3.52 2.55 2.07
C SER A 42 4.68 1.99 1.23
N ILE A 43 5.89 2.51 1.37
CA ILE A 43 7.05 2.00 0.63
C ILE A 43 7.80 0.95 1.44
N ILE A 44 8.19 1.27 2.68
CA ILE A 44 9.10 0.39 3.41
C ILE A 44 8.37 -0.86 3.93
N ASN A 45 7.26 -0.70 4.65
CA ASN A 45 6.65 -1.85 5.34
C ASN A 45 5.95 -2.81 4.40
N PHE A 46 5.33 -2.30 3.33
CA PHE A 46 4.63 -3.15 2.35
C PHE A 46 5.58 -3.89 1.42
N TYR A 47 6.76 -3.34 1.11
CA TYR A 47 7.64 -3.88 0.07
C TYR A 47 8.99 -4.41 0.58
N LYS A 48 9.24 -4.41 1.89
CA LYS A 48 10.52 -4.90 2.46
C LYS A 48 10.73 -6.40 2.33
N GLU A 49 9.68 -7.23 2.34
CA GLU A 49 9.79 -8.69 2.51
C GLU A 49 10.81 -9.36 1.57
N PRO A 50 10.86 -9.06 0.25
CA PRO A 50 11.84 -9.65 -0.66
C PRO A 50 13.30 -9.26 -0.35
N PHE A 51 13.51 -8.16 0.37
CA PHE A 51 14.81 -7.61 0.72
C PHE A 51 15.29 -8.04 2.11
N LEU A 52 14.48 -8.79 2.87
CA LEU A 52 14.86 -9.29 4.17
C LEU A 52 15.69 -10.57 4.06
N LYS A 53 16.69 -10.69 4.94
CA LYS A 53 17.43 -11.93 5.20
C LYS A 53 16.78 -12.75 6.33
N GLY A 54 16.00 -12.09 7.19
CA GLY A 54 15.33 -12.71 8.33
C GLY A 54 15.04 -11.68 9.42
N LYS A 55 14.89 -12.14 10.65
CA LYS A 55 14.73 -11.30 11.84
C LYS A 55 15.83 -11.57 12.86
N ASP A 56 16.18 -10.57 13.66
CA ASP A 56 17.08 -10.74 14.79
C ASP A 56 16.37 -11.37 16.01
N LEU A 57 17.13 -11.66 17.07
CA LEU A 57 16.60 -12.23 18.32
C LEU A 57 15.57 -11.34 19.02
N LYS A 58 15.47 -10.05 18.65
CA LYS A 58 14.51 -9.08 19.17
C LYS A 58 13.31 -8.91 18.23
N GLY A 59 13.24 -9.67 17.13
CA GLY A 59 12.19 -9.60 16.12
C GLY A 59 12.33 -8.47 15.10
N ASN A 60 13.44 -7.73 15.11
CA ASN A 60 13.71 -6.67 14.14
C ASN A 60 14.12 -7.24 12.79
N ASP A 61 13.67 -6.58 11.72
CA ASP A 61 13.98 -6.97 10.35
C ASP A 61 15.47 -6.80 10.04
N ILE A 62 16.09 -7.86 9.52
CA ILE A 62 17.47 -7.85 9.01
C ILE A 62 17.39 -7.81 7.49
N TYR A 63 17.92 -6.77 6.88
CA TYR A 63 17.97 -6.63 5.43
C TYR A 63 19.17 -7.39 4.83
N LYS A 64 19.04 -7.76 3.55
CA LYS A 64 20.15 -8.29 2.75
C LYS A 64 21.23 -7.21 2.58
N SER A 65 22.47 -7.63 2.40
CA SER A 65 23.58 -6.68 2.17
C SER A 65 23.37 -5.91 0.87
N GLY A 66 23.64 -4.60 0.89
CA GLY A 66 23.58 -3.74 -0.30
C GLY A 66 22.17 -3.29 -0.72
N VAL A 67 21.13 -3.52 0.09
CA VAL A 67 19.79 -3.01 -0.20
C VAL A 67 19.78 -1.47 -0.16
N HIS A 68 19.23 -0.87 -1.20
CA HIS A 68 19.04 0.57 -1.35
C HIS A 68 17.54 0.91 -1.38
N PHE A 69 17.17 2.10 -0.93
CA PHE A 69 15.78 2.58 -0.93
C PHE A 69 15.14 2.47 -2.32
N ASN A 70 15.93 2.81 -3.34
CA ASN A 70 15.51 2.72 -4.75
C ASN A 70 15.10 1.31 -5.20
N HIS A 71 15.58 0.24 -4.55
CA HIS A 71 15.08 -1.11 -4.85
C HIS A 71 13.64 -1.31 -4.37
N LEU A 72 13.32 -0.83 -3.16
CA LEU A 72 11.95 -0.89 -2.62
C LEU A 72 11.02 0.01 -3.42
N LYS A 73 11.51 1.22 -3.76
CA LYS A 73 10.80 2.16 -4.64
C LYS A 73 10.49 1.55 -6.00
N ALA A 74 11.44 0.88 -6.64
CA ALA A 74 11.22 0.23 -7.93
C ALA A 74 10.10 -0.82 -7.86
N LEU A 75 10.06 -1.61 -6.78
CA LEU A 75 8.98 -2.57 -6.55
C LEU A 75 7.63 -1.89 -6.33
N TYR A 76 7.60 -0.80 -5.56
CA TYR A 76 6.41 0.03 -5.38
C TYR A 76 5.91 0.60 -6.72
N ASP A 77 6.79 1.14 -7.55
CA ASP A 77 6.44 1.74 -8.84
C ASP A 77 5.93 0.69 -9.84
N PHE A 78 6.53 -0.50 -9.83
CA PHE A 78 6.07 -1.63 -10.62
C PHE A 78 4.64 -2.04 -10.21
N ASP A 79 4.40 -2.28 -8.92
CA ASP A 79 3.08 -2.67 -8.41
C ASP A 79 2.04 -1.56 -8.63
N LYS A 80 2.42 -0.29 -8.46
CA LYS A 80 1.57 0.84 -8.81
C LYS A 80 1.18 0.81 -10.29
N SER A 81 2.12 0.56 -11.19
CA SER A 81 1.86 0.48 -12.63
C SER A 81 0.92 -0.68 -12.95
N LEU A 82 1.09 -1.82 -12.27
CA LEU A 82 0.21 -2.97 -12.40
C LEU A 82 -1.22 -2.64 -11.91
N ARG A 83 -1.37 -2.00 -10.75
CA ARG A 83 -2.68 -1.56 -10.25
C ARG A 83 -3.38 -0.62 -11.22
N MET A 84 -2.64 0.31 -11.83
CA MET A 84 -3.20 1.24 -12.82
C MET A 84 -3.73 0.51 -14.06
N LEU A 85 -3.05 -0.56 -14.50
CA LEU A 85 -3.52 -1.38 -15.62
C LEU A 85 -4.84 -2.08 -15.30
N PHE A 86 -4.99 -2.63 -14.09
CA PHE A 86 -6.23 -3.28 -13.67
C PHE A 86 -7.37 -2.29 -13.39
N PHE A 87 -7.06 -1.05 -13.01
CA PHE A 87 -8.05 -0.07 -12.57
C PHE A 87 -9.12 0.18 -13.64
N ASP A 88 -8.73 0.31 -14.91
CA ASP A 88 -9.69 0.54 -16.00
C ASP A 88 -10.64 -0.66 -16.16
N VAL A 89 -10.09 -1.88 -16.20
CA VAL A 89 -10.87 -3.12 -16.34
C VAL A 89 -11.83 -3.29 -15.15
N LEU A 90 -11.36 -3.06 -13.92
CA LEU A 90 -12.20 -3.14 -12.72
C LEU A 90 -13.32 -2.09 -12.74
N THR A 91 -13.06 -0.90 -13.27
CA THR A 91 -14.09 0.16 -13.38
C THR A 91 -15.16 -0.23 -14.41
N GLN A 92 -14.79 -0.86 -15.51
CA GLN A 92 -15.75 -1.38 -16.48
C GLN A 92 -16.58 -2.52 -15.89
N LEU A 93 -15.92 -3.44 -15.18
CA LEU A 93 -16.56 -4.55 -14.48
C LEU A 93 -17.57 -4.06 -13.42
N GLU A 94 -17.17 -3.08 -12.60
CA GLU A 94 -18.04 -2.49 -11.58
C GLU A 94 -19.30 -1.86 -12.19
N ARG A 95 -19.16 -1.15 -13.33
CA ARG A 95 -20.31 -0.60 -14.07
C ARG A 95 -21.24 -1.69 -14.56
N ALA A 96 -20.71 -2.75 -15.16
CA ALA A 96 -21.51 -3.88 -15.62
C ALA A 96 -22.28 -4.56 -14.48
N PHE A 97 -21.62 -4.80 -13.34
CA PHE A 97 -22.26 -5.35 -12.15
C PHE A 97 -23.37 -4.45 -11.62
N LYS A 98 -23.11 -3.13 -11.49
CA LYS A 98 -24.11 -2.17 -11.03
C LYS A 98 -25.35 -2.17 -11.92
N THR A 99 -25.16 -2.18 -13.24
CA THR A 99 -26.27 -2.24 -14.20
C THR A 99 -27.05 -3.55 -14.09
N ALA A 100 -26.37 -4.70 -14.00
CA ALA A 100 -27.01 -6.00 -13.88
C ALA A 100 -27.84 -6.10 -12.59
N ILE A 101 -27.27 -5.66 -11.45
CA ILE A 101 -27.96 -5.62 -10.16
C ILE A 101 -29.18 -4.70 -10.24
N ALA A 102 -29.03 -3.48 -10.76
CA ALA A 102 -30.14 -2.53 -10.87
C ALA A 102 -31.28 -3.05 -11.76
N TYR A 103 -30.94 -3.69 -12.88
CA TYR A 103 -31.92 -4.28 -13.79
C TYR A 103 -32.71 -5.41 -13.10
N TYR A 104 -32.02 -6.40 -12.54
CA TYR A 104 -32.66 -7.56 -11.92
C TYR A 104 -33.49 -7.16 -10.68
N TYR A 105 -32.97 -6.20 -9.90
CA TYR A 105 -33.71 -5.63 -8.78
C TYR A 105 -35.01 -4.95 -9.21
N SER A 106 -34.97 -4.17 -10.30
CA SER A 106 -36.15 -3.49 -10.83
C SER A 106 -37.18 -4.48 -11.43
N GLU A 107 -36.71 -5.57 -12.04
CA GLU A 107 -37.55 -6.64 -12.55
C GLU A 107 -38.29 -7.38 -11.43
N CYS A 108 -37.59 -7.72 -10.35
CA CYS A 108 -38.18 -8.39 -9.18
C CYS A 108 -39.10 -7.46 -8.36
N TYR A 109 -38.86 -6.15 -8.37
CA TYR A 109 -39.54 -5.18 -7.53
C TYR A 109 -39.99 -3.94 -8.31
N ALA A 110 -41.12 -4.06 -9.00
CA ALA A 110 -41.66 -3.02 -9.91
C ALA A 110 -42.18 -1.72 -9.22
N ASN A 111 -42.32 -1.69 -7.89
CA ASN A 111 -42.81 -0.50 -7.19
C ASN A 111 -41.70 0.52 -6.94
N LYS A 112 -42.00 1.80 -7.19
CA LYS A 112 -41.06 2.95 -7.11
C LYS A 112 -40.33 3.09 -5.78
N GLU A 113 -40.84 2.56 -4.67
CA GLU A 113 -40.22 2.68 -3.33
C GLU A 113 -39.49 1.42 -2.86
N SER A 114 -39.44 0.37 -3.68
CA SER A 114 -38.89 -0.92 -3.25
C SER A 114 -37.42 -0.82 -2.82
N TYR A 115 -36.64 0.07 -3.44
CA TYR A 115 -35.21 0.31 -3.14
C TYR A 115 -34.96 0.89 -1.74
N LEU A 116 -35.99 1.43 -1.06
CA LEU A 116 -35.93 1.96 0.30
C LEU A 116 -36.18 0.89 1.37
N GLU A 117 -36.67 -0.30 1.00
CA GLU A 117 -36.95 -1.38 1.95
C GLU A 117 -35.72 -2.26 2.15
N LEU A 118 -35.01 -2.04 3.26
CA LEU A 118 -33.78 -2.78 3.64
C LEU A 118 -33.97 -4.31 3.64
N ASN A 119 -35.17 -4.78 3.92
CA ASN A 119 -35.53 -6.20 4.00
C ASN A 119 -35.51 -6.95 2.65
N ARG A 120 -35.33 -6.22 1.53
CA ARG A 120 -35.26 -6.78 0.17
C ARG A 120 -33.85 -6.98 -0.37
N TYR A 121 -32.82 -6.57 0.38
CA TYR A 121 -31.43 -6.92 0.13
C TYR A 121 -31.08 -8.08 1.07
N LYS A 122 -31.23 -9.32 0.58
CA LYS A 122 -30.83 -10.54 1.30
C LYS A 122 -29.63 -11.19 0.63
#